data_AF-A0AAD8ACB3-F1
#
_entry.id   AF-A0AAD8ACB3-F1
#
_cell.length_a   1.000
_cell.length_b   1.000
_cell.length_c   1.000
_cell.angle_alpha   90.00
_cell.angle_beta   90.00
_cell.angle_gamma   90.00
#
_symmetry.space_group_name_H-M   'P 1'
#
loop_
_entity.id
_entity.type
_entity.pdbx_description
1 polymer ?
#
loop_
_entity_poly.entity_id
_entity_poly.type
_entity_poly.pdbx_seq_one_letter_code
_entity_poly.pdbx_strand_id
1 'polypeptide(L)'
;MVRAWYMDFSTEDQRLEHHRQPPHFVDLDQLHKICGVEYFQLNPSNPLHDEKLEKLKIDRNYTYEDEIICSKECLPNYDEKLKNFFTEHLHTDEEIRLVLTGSGYFDVRDGNDEWIRIEVVPGDLIVIPAGIYHRFTLDSKNYIKAKRFFIGEPVWTPHNRPADEMECRTQYLCKLKDGFDFRAYAVKRKYPINQEEEEKLPVFQYASSIQKCRVYVWGLAEHGALGINLQLKKSRDPIHYLYKPVRIHLAEHHKIVDIACGYGFTVLAINTNEKHKLFGCGINTDSQIGYHAPPQDQPLHLILAPAPIELPLAESTNTRVKRVSAGRAHTMVLTDKEGVFTLGNNAYGQCGRKIVEEEKYAESRVVHNIPNINGATIKDIECGQDHSLFITEHGEVFSCGWGADGQTGLGHFNTEWQPSKVTGDIVGESIVKVSSKSDCVLALN
;
A
#
# COMPACT_ATOMS: atom_id res chain seq x y z
N MET A 1 14.74 31.29 22.15
CA MET A 1 15.50 30.16 21.57
C MET A 1 15.19 29.00 22.50
N VAL A 2 14.59 27.93 21.98
CA VAL A 2 14.24 26.76 22.80
C VAL A 2 15.48 26.16 23.42
N ARG A 3 15.35 25.74 24.67
CA ARG A 3 16.42 25.13 25.44
C ARG A 3 16.01 23.71 25.80
N ALA A 4 16.93 22.77 25.61
CA ALA A 4 16.83 21.45 26.20
C ALA A 4 18.00 21.25 27.16
N TRP A 5 17.79 20.57 28.28
CA TRP A 5 18.83 20.31 29.28
C TRP A 5 18.55 19.06 30.10
N TYR A 6 19.61 18.47 30.64
CA TYR A 6 19.48 17.40 31.61
C TYR A 6 19.01 17.93 32.97
N MET A 7 18.03 17.25 33.55
CA MET A 7 17.47 17.62 34.84
C MET A 7 18.34 17.20 36.01
N ASP A 8 18.27 17.94 37.11
CA ASP A 8 18.72 17.51 38.43
C ASP A 8 17.83 16.37 39.00
N PHE A 9 18.19 15.87 40.19
CA PHE A 9 17.43 14.84 40.90
C PHE A 9 16.49 15.43 41.96
N SER A 10 16.25 16.74 41.93
CA SER A 10 15.42 17.42 42.91
C SER A 10 13.95 17.02 42.72
N THR A 11 13.24 16.85 43.83
CA THR A 11 11.78 16.64 43.86
C THR A 11 11.02 17.91 44.22
N GLU A 12 11.68 19.07 44.10
CA GLU A 12 11.04 20.39 44.21
C GLU A 12 9.96 20.59 43.13
N ASP A 13 9.29 21.73 43.13
CA ASP A 13 8.18 22.02 42.22
C ASP A 13 8.58 21.75 40.76
N GLN A 14 7.95 20.74 40.17
CA GLN A 14 8.14 20.27 38.80
C GLN A 14 8.06 21.38 37.73
N ARG A 15 7.44 22.52 38.04
CA ARG A 15 7.29 23.69 37.16
C ARG A 15 8.54 24.58 37.11
N LEU A 16 9.55 24.33 37.94
CA LEU A 16 10.84 25.03 37.93
C LEU A 16 11.76 24.50 36.82
N GLU A 17 12.91 25.12 36.57
CA GLU A 17 13.79 24.66 35.48
C GLU A 17 14.54 23.35 35.79
N HIS A 18 14.87 23.06 37.06
CA HIS A 18 15.61 21.84 37.47
C HIS A 18 16.95 21.63 36.76
N HIS A 19 17.77 22.69 36.64
CA HIS A 19 19.11 22.57 36.06
C HIS A 19 20.09 21.79 36.97
N ARG A 20 20.87 20.88 36.37
CA ARG A 20 22.08 20.34 37.04
C ARG A 20 23.05 21.46 37.42
N GLN A 21 23.95 21.15 38.34
CA GLN A 21 25.04 22.04 38.74
C GLN A 21 26.39 21.39 38.38
N PRO A 22 27.09 21.86 37.32
CA PRO A 22 26.73 22.96 36.41
C PRO A 22 25.63 22.56 35.39
N PRO A 23 24.94 23.53 34.75
CA PRO A 23 23.92 23.25 33.75
C PRO A 23 24.47 22.44 32.57
N HIS A 24 23.74 21.39 32.17
CA HIS A 24 24.10 20.54 31.04
C HIS A 24 23.03 20.65 29.96
N PHE A 25 23.28 21.54 28.99
CA PHE A 25 22.37 21.78 27.86
C PHE A 25 22.53 20.72 26.77
N VAL A 26 21.43 20.42 26.09
CA VAL A 26 21.34 19.52 24.94
C VAL A 26 21.04 20.37 23.71
N ASP A 27 21.84 20.19 22.67
CA ASP A 27 21.62 20.85 21.38
C ASP A 27 20.38 20.25 20.68
N LEU A 28 19.55 21.09 20.09
CA LEU A 28 18.27 20.67 19.52
C LEU A 28 18.47 19.76 18.31
N ASP A 29 19.54 19.98 17.54
CA ASP A 29 19.93 19.11 16.41
C ASP A 29 20.39 17.72 16.88
N GLN A 30 20.69 17.56 18.17
CA GLN A 30 21.06 16.28 18.77
C GLN A 30 19.89 15.55 19.42
N LEU A 31 18.76 16.22 19.72
CA LEU A 31 17.59 15.58 20.33
C LEU A 31 17.10 14.38 19.50
N HIS A 32 17.05 14.52 18.18
CA HIS A 32 16.64 13.42 17.29
C HIS A 32 17.60 12.21 17.41
N LYS A 33 18.90 12.44 17.59
CA LYS A 33 19.88 11.35 17.72
C LYS A 33 19.84 10.71 19.11
N ILE A 34 19.60 11.51 20.16
CA ILE A 34 19.65 11.07 21.56
C ILE A 34 18.38 10.33 21.97
N CYS A 35 17.22 10.82 21.52
CA CYS A 35 15.92 10.30 21.96
C CYS A 35 14.86 10.27 20.85
N GLY A 36 15.18 10.62 19.60
CA GLY A 36 14.23 10.56 18.48
C GLY A 36 13.19 11.67 18.47
N VAL A 37 13.28 12.65 19.37
CA VAL A 37 12.40 13.83 19.38
C VAL A 37 12.82 14.78 18.27
N GLU A 38 11.85 15.21 17.47
CA GLU A 38 12.07 16.22 16.44
C GLU A 38 11.51 17.57 16.89
N TYR A 39 12.26 18.62 16.57
CA TYR A 39 11.92 19.99 16.91
C TYR A 39 11.98 20.86 15.65
N PHE A 40 10.96 21.69 15.47
CA PHE A 40 10.89 22.66 14.39
C PHE A 40 10.47 24.02 14.93
N GLN A 41 11.30 25.03 14.67
CA GLN A 41 10.92 26.41 14.90
C GLN A 41 10.16 26.94 13.67
N LEU A 42 8.88 27.28 13.87
CA LEU A 42 8.01 27.88 12.87
C LEU A 42 8.01 29.42 12.99
N ASN A 43 7.47 30.09 11.97
CA ASN A 43 7.31 31.53 11.95
C ASN A 43 6.38 31.99 13.09
N PRO A 44 6.87 32.78 14.07
CA PRO A 44 6.06 33.21 15.22
C PRO A 44 4.87 34.09 14.84
N SER A 45 4.92 34.77 13.67
CA SER A 45 3.87 35.67 13.22
C SER A 45 2.67 34.94 12.60
N ASN A 46 2.87 33.75 12.02
CA ASN A 46 1.81 32.93 11.45
C ASN A 46 2.20 31.43 11.43
N PRO A 47 2.29 30.78 12.60
CA PRO A 47 2.78 29.41 12.69
C PRO A 47 1.84 28.38 12.04
N LEU A 48 0.56 28.73 11.84
CA LEU A 48 -0.45 27.85 11.26
C LEU A 48 -0.35 27.73 9.73
N HIS A 49 0.28 28.69 9.06
CA HIS A 49 0.48 28.69 7.60
C HIS A 49 1.98 28.62 7.24
N ASP A 50 2.79 28.10 8.17
CA ASP A 50 4.22 27.91 7.93
C ASP A 50 4.45 26.76 6.94
N GLU A 51 5.32 26.98 5.96
CA GLU A 51 5.63 25.98 4.93
C GLU A 51 6.19 24.68 5.54
N LYS A 52 6.92 24.74 6.66
CA LYS A 52 7.45 23.56 7.34
C LYS A 52 6.33 22.73 7.98
N LEU A 53 5.32 23.37 8.56
CA LEU A 53 4.17 22.68 9.14
C LEU A 53 3.32 22.01 8.06
N GLU A 54 3.04 22.72 6.97
CA GLU A 54 2.29 22.16 5.85
C GLU A 54 3.02 20.98 5.21
N LYS A 55 4.35 21.10 5.04
CA LYS A 55 5.18 19.98 4.58
C LYS A 55 5.11 18.80 5.56
N LEU A 56 5.26 19.03 6.87
CA LEU A 56 5.22 17.96 7.88
C LEU A 56 3.85 17.25 7.89
N LYS A 57 2.75 18.02 7.80
CA LYS A 57 1.38 17.48 7.69
C LYS A 57 1.20 16.56 6.49
N ILE A 58 1.75 16.95 5.34
CA ILE A 58 1.68 16.15 4.11
C ILE A 58 2.55 14.91 4.23
N ASP A 59 3.82 15.07 4.65
CA ASP A 59 4.81 13.98 4.71
C ASP A 59 4.39 12.90 5.71
N ARG A 60 3.78 13.30 6.84
CA ARG A 60 3.33 12.39 7.91
C ARG A 60 1.83 12.07 7.87
N ASN A 61 1.11 12.58 6.86
CA ASN A 61 -0.31 12.35 6.64
C ASN A 61 -1.18 12.67 7.88
N TYR A 62 -0.99 13.86 8.46
CA TYR A 62 -1.82 14.32 9.56
C TYR A 62 -3.20 14.73 9.02
N THR A 63 -4.22 13.93 9.32
CA THR A 63 -5.59 14.10 8.81
C THR A 63 -6.55 14.68 9.85
N TYR A 64 -6.12 14.83 11.10
CA TYR A 64 -6.90 15.40 12.19
C TYR A 64 -6.09 16.45 12.95
N GLU A 65 -6.75 17.53 13.32
CA GLU A 65 -6.18 18.59 14.16
C GLU A 65 -7.22 19.14 15.14
N ASP A 66 -6.76 19.46 16.35
CA ASP A 66 -7.56 20.16 17.35
C ASP A 66 -6.69 21.10 18.20
N GLU A 67 -7.32 21.86 19.09
CA GLU A 67 -6.63 22.76 20.01
C GLU A 67 -6.89 22.37 21.46
N ILE A 68 -5.84 22.45 22.28
CA ILE A 68 -5.93 22.31 23.73
C ILE A 68 -5.46 23.59 24.42
N ILE A 69 -6.22 24.02 25.42
CA ILE A 69 -5.84 25.12 26.32
C ILE A 69 -5.70 24.54 27.73
N CYS A 70 -4.48 24.55 28.24
CA CYS A 70 -4.18 24.12 29.60
C CYS A 70 -4.06 25.36 30.50
N SER A 71 -5.18 25.72 31.12
CA SER A 71 -5.28 26.75 32.15
C SER A 71 -6.34 26.34 33.18
N LYS A 72 -6.26 26.89 34.38
CA LYS A 72 -7.23 26.60 35.46
C LYS A 72 -8.67 26.93 35.07
N GLU A 73 -8.86 27.91 34.18
CA GLU A 73 -10.17 28.41 33.76
C GLU A 73 -10.76 27.63 32.58
N CYS A 74 -9.93 27.12 31.67
CA CYS A 74 -10.39 26.54 30.40
C CYS A 74 -10.36 25.01 30.39
N LEU A 75 -9.60 24.36 31.28
CA LEU A 75 -9.43 22.91 31.26
C LEU A 75 -10.30 22.23 32.34
N PRO A 76 -11.35 21.47 31.96
CA PRO A 76 -12.14 20.70 32.92
C PRO A 76 -11.29 19.61 33.56
N ASN A 77 -11.49 19.40 34.87
CA ASN A 77 -10.68 18.54 35.74
C ASN A 77 -9.18 18.91 35.69
N TYR A 78 -8.88 20.22 35.75
CA TYR A 78 -7.53 20.79 35.61
C TYR A 78 -6.45 20.04 36.43
N ASP A 79 -6.65 19.86 37.73
CA ASP A 79 -5.64 19.26 38.61
C ASP A 79 -5.41 17.77 38.29
N GLU A 80 -6.47 17.03 37.97
CA GLU A 80 -6.38 15.61 37.59
C GLU A 80 -5.69 15.43 36.23
N LYS A 81 -6.03 16.28 35.25
CA LYS A 81 -5.38 16.25 33.93
C LYS A 81 -3.90 16.63 34.01
N LEU A 82 -3.53 17.64 34.81
CA LEU A 82 -2.12 17.97 35.02
C LEU A 82 -1.35 16.81 35.67
N LYS A 83 -1.98 16.12 36.63
CA LYS A 83 -1.38 14.92 37.23
C LYS A 83 -1.20 13.80 36.20
N ASN A 84 -2.18 13.59 35.32
CA ASN A 84 -2.09 12.58 34.27
C ASN A 84 -1.02 12.94 33.24
N PHE A 85 -0.94 14.20 32.80
CA PHE A 85 0.09 14.66 31.88
C PHE A 85 1.50 14.55 32.47
N PHE A 86 1.64 14.77 33.78
CA PHE A 86 2.95 14.71 34.44
C PHE A 86 3.38 13.29 34.86
N THR A 87 2.44 12.35 34.93
CA THR A 87 2.78 10.94 35.19
C THR A 87 3.60 10.42 34.01
N GLU A 88 4.74 9.76 34.26
CA GLU A 88 5.58 9.23 33.18
C GLU A 88 4.82 8.16 32.38
N HIS A 89 4.63 8.41 31.08
CA HIS A 89 3.85 7.56 30.19
C HIS A 89 4.46 7.47 28.78
N LEU A 90 3.90 6.57 27.97
CA LEU A 90 4.15 6.52 26.54
C LEU A 90 2.83 6.39 25.77
N HIS A 91 2.90 6.62 24.46
CA HIS A 91 1.80 6.45 23.51
C HIS A 91 2.17 5.46 22.40
N THR A 92 1.16 4.84 21.80
CA THR A 92 1.29 3.96 20.62
C THR A 92 1.59 4.74 19.35
N ASP A 93 1.25 6.02 19.35
CA ASP A 93 1.35 6.94 18.22
C ASP A 93 2.22 8.15 18.60
N GLU A 94 2.59 8.97 17.61
CA GLU A 94 3.39 10.16 17.85
C GLU A 94 2.59 11.25 18.58
N GLU A 95 3.25 11.95 19.49
CA GLU A 95 2.68 13.12 20.16
C GLU A 95 3.23 14.40 19.52
N ILE A 96 2.40 15.05 18.70
CA ILE A 96 2.76 16.29 17.99
C ILE A 96 2.06 17.48 18.61
N ARG A 97 2.82 18.54 18.92
CA ARG A 97 2.31 19.76 19.56
C ARG A 97 2.94 20.99 18.95
N LEU A 98 2.10 21.89 18.45
CA LEU A 98 2.48 23.25 18.07
C LEU A 98 2.01 24.22 19.15
N VAL A 99 2.94 24.92 19.79
CA VAL A 99 2.60 25.92 20.80
C VAL A 99 2.16 27.22 20.11
N LEU A 100 0.95 27.67 20.42
CA LEU A 100 0.35 28.89 19.89
C LEU A 100 0.53 30.07 20.84
N THR A 101 0.32 29.88 22.14
CA THR A 101 0.52 30.88 23.20
C THR A 101 0.93 30.20 24.50
N GLY A 102 1.57 30.94 25.42
CA GLY A 102 2.04 30.39 26.70
C GLY A 102 3.31 29.55 26.58
N SER A 103 3.59 28.69 27.57
CA SER A 103 4.79 27.86 27.61
C SER A 103 4.67 26.67 28.56
N GLY A 104 5.57 25.69 28.42
CA GLY A 104 5.62 24.50 29.25
C GLY A 104 6.87 23.64 29.00
N TYR A 105 6.94 22.50 29.68
CA TYR A 105 8.05 21.56 29.60
C TYR A 105 7.57 20.18 29.16
N PHE A 106 8.26 19.62 28.16
CA PHE A 106 8.22 18.19 27.85
C PHE A 106 9.48 17.55 28.40
N ASP A 107 9.32 16.60 29.32
CA ASP A 107 10.44 15.80 29.80
C ASP A 107 10.44 14.46 29.07
N VAL A 108 11.60 14.04 28.57
CA VAL A 108 11.78 12.77 27.83
C VAL A 108 12.96 11.98 28.37
N ARG A 109 12.90 10.65 28.25
CA ARG A 109 14.03 9.76 28.62
C ARG A 109 15.01 9.60 27.48
N ASP A 110 16.30 9.73 27.78
CA ASP A 110 17.38 9.41 26.84
C ASP A 110 17.75 7.91 26.84
N GLY A 111 18.79 7.53 26.09
CA GLY A 111 19.29 6.15 26.01
C GLY A 111 19.82 5.56 27.32
N ASN A 112 20.16 6.41 28.30
CA ASN A 112 20.61 6.01 29.63
C ASN A 112 19.50 6.11 30.68
N ASP A 113 18.26 6.35 30.22
CA ASP A 113 17.09 6.56 31.07
C ASP A 113 17.23 7.83 31.96
N GLU A 114 18.00 8.83 31.53
CA GLU A 114 18.09 10.14 32.19
C GLU A 114 17.02 11.11 31.64
N TRP A 115 16.55 12.03 32.49
CA TRP A 115 15.57 13.04 32.10
C TRP A 115 16.23 14.20 31.34
N ILE A 116 15.73 14.46 30.13
CA ILE A 116 15.98 15.68 29.37
C ILE A 116 14.69 16.51 29.40
N ARG A 117 14.78 17.75 29.87
CA ARG A 117 13.70 18.73 29.85
C ARG A 117 13.81 19.59 28.60
N ILE A 118 12.69 19.76 27.90
CA ILE A 118 12.57 20.56 26.67
C ILE A 118 11.55 21.68 26.93
N GLU A 119 12.03 22.92 26.91
CA GLU A 119 11.19 24.12 27.02
C GLU A 119 10.49 24.41 25.70
N VAL A 120 9.17 24.60 25.72
CA VAL A 120 8.40 24.98 24.53
C VAL A 120 7.68 26.32 24.73
N VAL A 121 7.76 27.19 23.73
CA VAL A 121 7.22 28.56 23.68
C VAL A 121 6.49 28.80 22.34
N PRO A 122 5.79 29.92 22.13
CA PRO A 122 4.97 30.11 20.92
C PRO A 122 5.79 30.06 19.62
N GLY A 123 5.31 29.29 18.64
CA GLY A 123 5.99 29.03 17.37
C GLY A 123 6.78 27.71 17.35
N ASP A 124 6.87 27.01 18.48
CA ASP A 124 7.56 25.74 18.57
C ASP A 124 6.66 24.55 18.22
N LEU A 125 7.14 23.72 17.31
CA LEU A 125 6.53 22.44 16.96
C LEU A 125 7.45 21.31 17.44
N ILE A 126 6.93 20.46 18.32
CA ILE A 126 7.63 19.27 18.83
C ILE A 126 6.91 18.01 18.39
N VAL A 127 7.68 17.00 17.99
CA VAL A 127 7.20 15.64 17.65
C VAL A 127 7.88 14.64 18.58
N ILE A 128 7.09 14.02 19.44
CA ILE A 128 7.53 12.98 20.36
C ILE A 128 7.23 11.62 19.73
N PRO A 129 8.23 10.75 19.49
CA PRO A 129 8.03 9.49 18.78
C PRO A 129 7.22 8.48 19.60
N ALA A 130 6.45 7.62 18.92
CA ALA A 130 5.76 6.50 19.57
C ALA A 130 6.71 5.62 20.40
N GLY A 131 6.29 5.22 21.60
CA GLY A 131 7.05 4.33 22.48
C GLY A 131 8.15 4.99 23.34
N ILE A 132 8.38 6.30 23.25
CA ILE A 132 9.25 7.02 24.20
C ILE A 132 8.50 7.30 25.51
N TYR A 133 9.20 7.12 26.64
CA TYR A 133 8.70 7.61 27.93
C TYR A 133 8.87 9.11 28.01
N HIS A 134 7.77 9.81 28.29
CA HIS A 134 7.72 11.24 28.42
C HIS A 134 6.66 11.68 29.42
N ARG A 135 6.67 12.97 29.74
CA ARG A 135 5.66 13.65 30.55
C ARG A 135 5.62 15.13 30.21
N PHE A 136 4.51 15.78 30.56
CA PHE A 136 4.31 17.21 30.33
C PHE A 136 3.97 17.93 31.64
N THR A 137 4.54 19.13 31.83
CA THR A 137 4.13 20.06 32.88
C THR A 137 4.09 21.49 32.37
N LEU A 138 3.22 22.30 32.95
CA LEU A 138 3.28 23.76 32.79
C LEU A 138 4.56 24.28 33.46
N ASP A 139 5.03 25.46 33.03
CA ASP A 139 6.04 26.23 33.74
C ASP A 139 5.38 27.11 34.83
N SER A 140 6.15 28.00 35.46
CA SER A 140 5.66 28.92 36.48
C SER A 140 4.57 29.90 35.99
N LYS A 141 4.35 30.04 34.67
CA LYS A 141 3.30 30.89 34.08
C LYS A 141 1.94 30.20 34.02
N ASN A 142 1.88 28.88 34.24
CA ASN A 142 0.65 28.09 34.37
C ASN A 142 -0.34 28.20 33.19
N TYR A 143 0.18 28.44 31.99
CA TYR A 143 -0.66 28.62 30.81
C TYR A 143 0.06 28.13 29.55
N ILE A 144 -0.59 27.26 28.78
CA ILE A 144 -0.21 26.93 27.41
C ILE A 144 -1.47 26.71 26.54
N LYS A 145 -1.42 27.19 25.31
CA LYS A 145 -2.33 26.83 24.23
C LYS A 145 -1.53 26.14 23.15
N ALA A 146 -1.92 24.92 22.79
CA ALA A 146 -1.24 24.14 21.76
C ALA A 146 -2.25 23.59 20.74
N LYS A 147 -1.83 23.52 19.49
CA LYS A 147 -2.51 22.76 18.44
C LYS A 147 -1.90 21.36 18.37
N ARG A 148 -2.74 20.35 18.23
CA ARG A 148 -2.35 18.94 18.23
C ARG A 148 -2.69 18.35 16.86
N PHE A 149 -1.85 17.44 16.37
CA PHE A 149 -1.99 16.83 15.03
C PHE A 149 -1.95 15.31 15.14
N PHE A 150 -2.77 14.62 14.34
CA PHE A 150 -2.92 13.16 14.36
C PHE A 150 -3.08 12.56 12.97
N ILE A 151 -2.72 11.28 12.87
CA ILE A 151 -3.08 10.40 11.77
C ILE A 151 -4.41 9.72 12.14
N GLY A 152 -5.51 10.07 11.46
CA GLY A 152 -6.84 9.53 11.76
C GLY A 152 -7.46 10.11 13.03
N GLU A 153 -8.44 9.41 13.61
CA GLU A 153 -9.03 9.81 14.88
C GLU A 153 -8.03 9.62 16.03
N PRO A 154 -7.91 10.59 16.95
CA PRO A 154 -6.84 10.58 17.94
C PRO A 154 -7.07 9.52 19.04
N VAL A 155 -6.06 8.69 19.30
CA VAL A 155 -6.01 7.79 20.45
C VAL A 155 -5.15 8.44 21.53
N TRP A 156 -5.80 8.90 22.59
CA TRP A 156 -5.16 9.66 23.67
C TRP A 156 -4.66 8.82 24.83
N THR A 157 -4.77 7.49 24.75
CA THR A 157 -4.57 6.61 25.91
C THR A 157 -3.10 6.64 26.35
N PRO A 158 -2.78 7.19 27.54
CA PRO A 158 -1.44 7.13 28.08
C PRO A 158 -1.20 5.76 28.71
N HIS A 159 -0.06 5.17 28.44
CA HIS A 159 0.39 3.95 29.11
C HIS A 159 1.48 4.33 30.12
N ASN A 160 1.09 4.43 31.39
CA ASN A 160 2.01 4.79 32.47
C ASN A 160 3.11 3.73 32.60
N ARG A 161 4.33 4.17 32.90
CA ARG A 161 5.45 3.26 33.16
C ARG A 161 5.17 2.37 34.39
N PRO A 162 5.45 1.05 34.36
CA PRO A 162 6.09 0.28 33.29
C PRO A 162 5.12 -0.14 32.16
N ALA A 163 5.57 0.05 30.93
CA ALA A 163 4.89 -0.34 29.69
C ALA A 163 5.88 -0.97 28.68
N ASP A 164 6.92 -1.63 29.20
CA ASP A 164 8.07 -2.10 28.42
C ASP A 164 7.75 -3.26 27.46
N GLU A 165 6.66 -3.98 27.72
CA GLU A 165 6.19 -5.11 26.90
C GLU A 165 5.48 -4.66 25.62
N MET A 166 5.18 -3.35 25.48
CA MET A 166 4.46 -2.84 24.31
C MET A 166 5.32 -2.89 23.04
N GLU A 167 4.68 -3.18 21.91
CA GLU A 167 5.36 -3.28 20.62
C GLU A 167 6.00 -1.94 20.21
N CYS A 168 5.29 -0.82 20.38
CA CYS A 168 5.83 0.51 20.09
C CYS A 168 7.09 0.82 20.91
N ARG A 169 7.15 0.39 22.17
CA ARG A 169 8.31 0.55 23.06
C ARG A 169 9.49 -0.28 22.58
N THR A 170 9.26 -1.53 22.20
CA THR A 170 10.31 -2.39 21.64
C THR A 170 10.87 -1.82 20.34
N GLN A 171 9.99 -1.33 19.44
CA GLN A 171 10.40 -0.70 18.19
C GLN A 171 11.20 0.60 18.44
N TYR A 172 10.78 1.43 19.40
CA TYR A 172 11.52 2.62 19.82
C TYR A 172 12.93 2.26 20.33
N LEU A 173 13.06 1.26 21.19
CA LEU A 173 14.35 0.81 21.72
C LEU A 173 15.28 0.25 20.62
N CYS A 174 14.73 -0.40 19.59
CA CYS A 174 15.51 -0.80 18.43
C CYS A 174 16.03 0.43 17.67
N LYS A 175 15.17 1.42 17.39
CA LYS A 175 15.59 2.68 16.73
C LYS A 175 16.62 3.46 17.54
N LEU A 176 16.49 3.47 18.86
CA LEU A 176 17.43 4.12 19.77
C LEU A 176 18.83 3.48 19.73
N LYS A 177 18.91 2.17 19.45
CA LYS A 177 20.19 1.44 19.28
C LYS A 177 20.74 1.55 17.87
N ASP A 178 19.89 1.37 16.86
CA ASP A 178 20.28 1.25 15.45
C ASP A 178 20.37 2.61 14.73
N GLY A 179 19.91 3.68 15.40
CA GLY A 179 19.81 5.02 14.86
C GLY A 179 18.42 5.30 14.27
N PHE A 180 17.89 6.50 14.55
CA PHE A 180 16.57 6.92 14.08
C PHE A 180 16.50 7.16 12.55
N ASP A 181 17.65 7.25 11.89
CA ASP A 181 17.78 7.36 10.43
C ASP A 181 17.73 6.00 9.69
N PHE A 182 17.75 4.88 10.43
CA PHE A 182 17.83 3.52 9.86
C PHE A 182 16.43 2.92 9.62
N ARG A 183 16.01 2.83 8.35
CA ARG A 183 14.78 2.10 7.95
C ARG A 183 15.07 0.61 7.78
N ALA A 184 15.13 -0.15 8.88
CA ALA A 184 15.27 -1.60 8.81
C ALA A 184 13.95 -2.28 8.40
N TYR A 185 14.04 -3.18 7.43
CA TYR A 185 12.96 -4.05 6.97
C TYR A 185 12.79 -5.28 7.89
N ALA A 186 11.52 -5.63 8.14
CA ALA A 186 10.95 -6.96 8.46
C ALA A 186 11.42 -7.71 9.73
N VAL A 187 10.44 -8.17 10.53
CA VAL A 187 10.65 -9.24 11.52
C VAL A 187 9.80 -10.45 11.16
N LYS A 188 10.45 -11.61 10.99
CA LYS A 188 9.85 -12.95 10.90
C LYS A 188 9.12 -13.28 12.21
N ARG A 189 7.93 -13.91 12.11
CA ARG A 189 7.15 -14.42 13.26
C ARG A 189 8.00 -15.30 14.17
N LYS A 190 7.89 -15.10 15.50
CA LYS A 190 8.85 -15.61 16.50
C LYS A 190 8.30 -16.62 17.53
N TYR A 191 7.04 -17.06 17.50
CA TYR A 191 6.53 -18.03 18.50
C TYR A 191 5.58 -19.10 17.93
N PRO A 192 5.63 -20.36 18.44
CA PRO A 192 4.66 -21.41 18.13
C PRO A 192 3.36 -21.22 18.94
N ILE A 193 2.21 -21.50 18.33
CA ILE A 193 0.90 -21.30 18.94
C ILE A 193 0.59 -22.45 19.91
N ASN A 194 0.13 -22.11 21.12
CA ASN A 194 -0.49 -23.04 22.06
C ASN A 194 -1.98 -23.20 21.70
N GLN A 195 -2.36 -24.34 21.11
CA GLN A 195 -3.71 -24.56 20.56
C GLN A 195 -4.83 -24.46 21.61
N GLU A 196 -4.58 -24.83 22.86
CA GLU A 196 -5.60 -24.80 23.93
C GLU A 196 -5.91 -23.38 24.44
N GLU A 197 -4.98 -22.43 24.24
CA GLU A 197 -5.19 -21.02 24.59
C GLU A 197 -5.83 -20.25 23.42
N GLU A 198 -5.55 -20.64 22.18
CA GLU A 198 -6.19 -20.09 20.98
C GLU A 198 -7.71 -20.30 20.98
N GLU A 199 -8.18 -21.49 21.42
CA GLU A 199 -9.61 -21.79 21.52
C GLU A 199 -10.36 -20.98 22.60
N LYS A 200 -9.62 -20.39 23.57
CA LYS A 200 -10.18 -19.66 24.72
C LYS A 200 -10.12 -18.14 24.56
N LEU A 201 -9.40 -17.63 23.57
CA LEU A 201 -9.34 -16.19 23.30
C LEU A 201 -10.68 -15.73 22.71
N PRO A 202 -11.27 -14.63 23.21
CA PRO A 202 -12.39 -14.00 22.52
C PRO A 202 -11.90 -13.57 21.14
N VAL A 203 -12.49 -14.14 20.09
CA VAL A 203 -12.30 -13.65 18.72
C VAL A 203 -12.94 -12.27 18.67
N PHE A 204 -12.15 -11.24 18.94
CA PHE A 204 -12.51 -9.89 18.58
C PHE A 204 -12.46 -9.83 17.06
N GLN A 205 -13.60 -10.12 16.47
CA GLN A 205 -13.89 -9.75 15.10
C GLN A 205 -13.93 -8.22 15.12
N TYR A 206 -12.76 -7.58 14.95
CA TYR A 206 -12.69 -6.26 14.32
C TYR A 206 -13.70 -6.27 13.19
N ALA A 207 -14.33 -5.13 12.87
CA ALA A 207 -15.13 -5.02 11.67
C ALA A 207 -14.26 -5.44 10.47
N SER A 208 -14.25 -6.74 10.20
CA SER A 208 -13.84 -7.31 8.96
C SER A 208 -14.74 -6.57 8.01
N SER A 209 -14.15 -5.88 7.04
CA SER A 209 -14.87 -5.63 5.80
C SER A 209 -15.80 -6.81 5.58
N ILE A 210 -17.09 -6.53 5.44
CA ILE A 210 -18.12 -7.57 5.33
C ILE A 210 -17.73 -8.57 4.20
N GLN A 211 -16.85 -8.14 3.28
CA GLN A 211 -16.08 -8.99 2.38
C GLN A 211 -14.67 -9.36 2.89
N LYS A 212 -14.41 -10.66 2.99
CA LYS A 212 -13.08 -11.25 3.27
C LYS A 212 -12.10 -11.18 2.08
N CYS A 213 -12.51 -10.73 0.90
CA CYS A 213 -11.65 -10.66 -0.28
C CYS A 213 -10.82 -9.39 -0.22
N ARG A 214 -9.49 -9.51 -0.34
CA ARG A 214 -8.56 -8.39 -0.39
C ARG A 214 -7.52 -8.67 -1.46
N VAL A 215 -7.23 -7.67 -2.29
CA VAL A 215 -6.15 -7.73 -3.28
C VAL A 215 -5.08 -6.72 -2.90
N TYR A 216 -3.83 -7.16 -2.96
CA TYR A 216 -2.66 -6.35 -2.64
C TYR A 216 -1.75 -6.26 -3.86
N VAL A 217 -1.12 -5.11 -4.05
CA VAL A 217 -0.18 -4.82 -5.14
C VAL A 217 1.11 -4.23 -4.59
N TRP A 218 2.22 -4.54 -5.27
CA TRP A 218 3.53 -3.96 -5.03
C TRP A 218 4.35 -4.12 -6.32
N GLY A 219 5.52 -3.49 -6.36
CA GLY A 219 6.43 -3.52 -7.49
C GLY A 219 6.53 -2.16 -8.18
N LEU A 220 6.71 -2.16 -9.49
CA LEU A 220 6.96 -0.97 -10.28
C LEU A 220 5.66 -0.18 -10.53
N ALA A 221 5.62 1.07 -10.08
CA ALA A 221 4.42 1.91 -10.11
C ALA A 221 4.34 2.81 -11.36
N GLU A 222 5.48 3.12 -11.98
CA GLU A 222 5.59 4.01 -13.15
C GLU A 222 4.67 3.61 -14.31
N HIS A 223 4.48 2.30 -14.48
CA HIS A 223 3.72 1.74 -15.59
C HIS A 223 2.22 1.73 -15.32
N GLY A 224 1.73 2.22 -14.17
CA GLY A 224 0.30 2.24 -13.81
C GLY A 224 -0.30 0.87 -13.45
N ALA A 225 0.46 -0.22 -13.62
CA ALA A 225 0.00 -1.61 -13.42
C ALA A 225 -0.51 -1.91 -12.00
N LEU A 226 -0.14 -1.08 -11.02
CA LEU A 226 -0.56 -1.26 -9.64
C LEU A 226 -1.99 -0.74 -9.40
N GLY A 227 -2.57 0.04 -10.31
CA GLY A 227 -3.96 0.50 -10.20
C GLY A 227 -4.25 1.36 -8.97
N ILE A 228 -3.21 2.00 -8.44
CA ILE A 228 -3.29 2.94 -7.33
C ILE A 228 -3.03 4.31 -7.92
N ASN A 229 -3.96 5.23 -7.64
CA ASN A 229 -3.98 6.57 -8.21
C ASN A 229 -2.87 7.45 -7.60
N LEU A 230 -1.60 7.05 -7.78
CA LEU A 230 -0.40 7.62 -7.14
C LEU A 230 0.16 8.83 -7.89
N GLN A 231 -0.38 9.23 -9.04
CA GLN A 231 0.01 10.45 -9.77
C GLN A 231 -1.27 11.25 -10.05
N LEU A 232 -1.52 12.42 -9.44
CA LEU A 232 -1.02 13.73 -9.87
C LEU A 232 -1.34 14.82 -8.80
N LYS A 233 -0.91 14.66 -7.54
CA LYS A 233 -0.70 15.86 -6.69
C LYS A 233 0.74 16.30 -6.92
N LYS A 234 0.97 17.60 -7.13
CA LYS A 234 2.23 18.29 -7.51
C LYS A 234 3.41 18.07 -6.53
N SER A 235 3.69 16.83 -6.15
CA SER A 235 4.92 16.39 -5.48
C SER A 235 6.04 16.42 -6.53
N ARG A 236 7.21 16.95 -6.14
CA ARG A 236 8.35 17.11 -7.04
C ARG A 236 9.00 15.78 -7.45
N ASP A 237 8.72 14.69 -6.75
CA ASP A 237 9.34 13.38 -7.01
C ASP A 237 8.29 12.31 -7.37
N PRO A 238 8.38 11.67 -8.55
CA PRO A 238 7.50 10.58 -8.95
C PRO A 238 7.74 9.33 -8.07
N ILE A 239 6.67 8.69 -7.61
CA ILE A 239 6.77 7.38 -6.94
C ILE A 239 7.06 6.33 -8.01
N HIS A 240 8.30 5.87 -8.08
CA HIS A 240 8.73 4.89 -9.06
C HIS A 240 8.37 3.44 -8.67
N TYR A 241 8.44 3.11 -7.36
CA TYR A 241 8.25 1.74 -6.87
C TYR A 241 7.45 1.70 -5.56
N LEU A 242 6.58 0.71 -5.46
CA LEU A 242 6.02 0.23 -4.20
C LEU A 242 6.78 -1.01 -3.73
N TYR A 243 7.61 -0.85 -2.71
CA TYR A 243 8.35 -1.96 -2.11
C TYR A 243 7.57 -2.69 -0.99
N LYS A 244 6.34 -2.26 -0.70
CA LYS A 244 5.43 -2.88 0.28
C LYS A 244 4.06 -3.13 -0.34
N PRO A 245 3.38 -4.23 0.01
CA PRO A 245 2.02 -4.49 -0.43
C PRO A 245 1.04 -3.40 0.00
N VAL A 246 0.32 -2.83 -0.97
CA VAL A 246 -0.76 -1.85 -0.77
C VAL A 246 -2.07 -2.46 -1.26
N ARG A 247 -3.18 -2.16 -0.58
CA ARG A 247 -4.50 -2.66 -0.96
C ARG A 247 -5.04 -1.93 -2.19
N ILE A 248 -5.61 -2.67 -3.14
CA ILE A 248 -6.42 -2.08 -4.22
C ILE A 248 -7.84 -1.83 -3.69
N HIS A 249 -8.31 -0.58 -3.82
CA HIS A 249 -9.64 -0.18 -3.36
C HIS A 249 -10.80 -0.86 -4.13
N LEU A 250 -10.62 -1.18 -5.42
CA LEU A 250 -11.62 -1.90 -6.24
C LEU A 250 -12.07 -3.22 -5.57
N ALA A 251 -11.12 -3.94 -4.97
CA ALA A 251 -11.35 -5.24 -4.33
C ALA A 251 -12.07 -5.13 -2.97
N GLU A 252 -12.26 -3.92 -2.44
CA GLU A 252 -13.03 -3.69 -1.21
C GLU A 252 -14.54 -3.59 -1.48
N HIS A 253 -14.91 -3.25 -2.71
CA HIS A 253 -16.31 -3.09 -3.16
C HIS A 253 -16.79 -4.26 -4.02
N HIS A 254 -15.86 -4.96 -4.69
CA HIS A 254 -16.17 -6.04 -5.61
C HIS A 254 -15.47 -7.34 -5.21
N LYS A 255 -16.19 -8.44 -5.32
CA LYS A 255 -15.61 -9.78 -5.14
C LYS A 255 -14.79 -10.14 -6.37
N ILE A 256 -13.46 -10.11 -6.22
CA ILE A 256 -12.53 -10.53 -7.27
C ILE A 256 -12.57 -12.07 -7.42
N VAL A 257 -12.66 -12.54 -8.67
CA VAL A 257 -12.67 -13.97 -9.03
C VAL A 257 -11.27 -14.44 -9.38
N ASP A 258 -10.56 -13.65 -10.20
CA ASP A 258 -9.25 -14.00 -10.71
C ASP A 258 -8.45 -12.74 -11.07
N ILE A 259 -7.13 -12.86 -11.10
CA ILE A 259 -6.20 -11.76 -11.33
C ILE A 259 -5.06 -12.22 -12.25
N ALA A 260 -4.60 -11.33 -13.14
CA ALA A 260 -3.45 -11.57 -14.00
C ALA A 260 -2.53 -10.36 -14.06
N CYS A 261 -1.22 -10.62 -14.04
CA CYS A 261 -0.18 -9.62 -14.26
C CYS A 261 0.45 -9.87 -15.63
N GLY A 262 0.32 -8.90 -16.53
CA GLY A 262 1.07 -8.83 -17.77
C GLY A 262 2.33 -7.98 -17.61
N TYR A 263 3.02 -7.72 -18.71
CA TYR A 263 4.28 -6.98 -18.68
C TYR A 263 3.99 -5.48 -18.58
N GLY A 264 3.89 -4.98 -17.35
CA GLY A 264 3.57 -3.58 -17.08
C GLY A 264 2.07 -3.25 -17.08
N PHE A 265 1.20 -4.26 -16.98
CA PHE A 265 -0.25 -4.06 -16.80
C PHE A 265 -0.86 -5.19 -15.98
N THR A 266 -2.06 -4.95 -15.46
CA THR A 266 -2.80 -5.87 -14.59
C THR A 266 -4.25 -5.96 -15.04
N VAL A 267 -4.82 -7.15 -14.92
CA VAL A 267 -6.23 -7.45 -15.22
C VAL A 267 -6.88 -8.12 -14.01
N LEU A 268 -8.09 -7.68 -13.69
CA LEU A 268 -8.87 -8.09 -12.52
C LEU A 268 -10.28 -8.50 -12.97
N ALA A 269 -10.67 -9.75 -12.73
CA ALA A 269 -12.01 -10.24 -12.99
C ALA A 269 -12.87 -10.15 -11.72
N ILE A 270 -14.11 -9.67 -11.85
CA ILE A 270 -15.05 -9.52 -10.74
C ILE A 270 -16.27 -10.43 -10.90
N ASN A 271 -16.79 -10.94 -9.79
CA ASN A 271 -18.01 -11.74 -9.76
C ASN A 271 -19.23 -10.82 -9.72
N THR A 272 -19.78 -10.49 -10.89
CA THR A 272 -20.97 -9.66 -11.00
C THR A 272 -21.89 -10.10 -12.14
N ASN A 273 -23.18 -9.80 -11.98
CA ASN A 273 -24.17 -9.89 -13.06
C ASN A 273 -24.29 -8.57 -13.83
N GLU A 274 -23.56 -7.52 -13.42
CA GLU A 274 -23.51 -6.25 -14.13
C GLU A 274 -22.69 -6.34 -15.43
N LYS A 275 -22.79 -5.30 -16.25
CA LYS A 275 -22.11 -5.21 -17.55
C LYS A 275 -20.58 -5.28 -17.42
N HIS A 276 -20.00 -4.52 -16.49
CA HIS A 276 -18.55 -4.45 -16.33
C HIS A 276 -18.08 -5.57 -15.40
N LYS A 277 -17.44 -6.59 -15.97
CA LYS A 277 -16.97 -7.78 -15.24
C LYS A 277 -15.45 -7.87 -15.13
N LEU A 278 -14.75 -7.01 -15.85
CA LEU A 278 -13.33 -7.06 -16.06
C LEU A 278 -12.78 -5.64 -15.94
N PHE A 279 -11.69 -5.48 -15.21
CA PHE A 279 -11.02 -4.21 -15.01
C PHE A 279 -9.54 -4.38 -15.30
N GLY A 280 -8.89 -3.34 -15.81
CA GLY A 280 -7.45 -3.35 -16.00
C GLY A 280 -6.81 -2.00 -15.77
N CYS A 281 -5.50 -2.02 -15.52
CA CYS A 281 -4.67 -0.84 -15.34
C CYS A 281 -3.23 -1.12 -15.78
N GLY A 282 -2.54 -0.08 -16.21
CA GLY A 282 -1.16 -0.11 -16.66
C GLY A 282 -0.97 0.23 -18.13
N ILE A 283 0.08 -0.31 -18.74
CA ILE A 283 0.39 -0.11 -20.17
C ILE A 283 -0.76 -0.58 -21.04
N ASN A 284 -1.18 0.26 -21.98
CA ASN A 284 -2.25 -0.01 -22.93
C ASN A 284 -1.90 0.42 -24.37
N THR A 285 -0.62 0.38 -24.74
CA THR A 285 -0.10 0.74 -26.08
C THR A 285 -0.64 -0.13 -27.21
N ASP A 286 -1.04 -1.36 -26.89
CA ASP A 286 -1.55 -2.35 -27.84
C ASP A 286 -3.02 -2.69 -27.56
N SER A 287 -3.71 -1.87 -26.75
CA SER A 287 -5.07 -2.17 -26.29
C SER A 287 -5.20 -3.53 -25.59
N GLN A 288 -4.16 -3.95 -24.85
CA GLN A 288 -4.18 -5.16 -23.99
C GLN A 288 -5.17 -5.05 -22.82
N ILE A 289 -5.58 -3.82 -22.47
CA ILE A 289 -6.65 -3.51 -21.50
C ILE A 289 -7.92 -3.05 -22.25
N GLY A 290 -7.94 -3.14 -23.57
CA GLY A 290 -9.05 -2.75 -24.43
C GLY A 290 -9.11 -1.25 -24.68
N TYR A 291 -10.16 -0.83 -25.39
CA TYR A 291 -10.33 0.55 -25.82
C TYR A 291 -10.61 1.50 -24.65
N HIS A 292 -9.78 2.54 -24.51
CA HIS A 292 -9.96 3.62 -23.56
C HIS A 292 -9.77 4.95 -24.27
N ALA A 293 -10.80 5.80 -24.30
CA ALA A 293 -10.74 7.09 -24.98
C ALA A 293 -10.04 8.15 -24.12
N PRO A 294 -9.09 8.92 -24.67
CA PRO A 294 -8.45 9.99 -23.92
C PRO A 294 -9.36 11.21 -23.72
N PRO A 295 -9.29 11.90 -22.57
CA PRO A 295 -9.73 13.28 -22.46
C PRO A 295 -8.66 14.18 -23.09
N GLN A 296 -8.98 14.84 -24.20
CA GLN A 296 -8.19 15.94 -24.79
C GLN A 296 -6.79 15.54 -25.33
N ASP A 297 -6.76 14.80 -26.45
CA ASP A 297 -5.63 14.70 -27.40
C ASP A 297 -4.26 14.21 -26.89
N GLN A 298 -4.20 13.45 -25.78
CA GLN A 298 -3.04 12.61 -25.47
C GLN A 298 -3.46 11.14 -25.29
N PRO A 299 -2.89 10.19 -26.05
CA PRO A 299 -3.26 8.79 -25.96
C PRO A 299 -3.08 8.24 -24.54
N LEU A 300 -4.09 7.52 -24.02
CA LEU A 300 -4.00 6.80 -22.75
C LEU A 300 -3.20 5.50 -22.93
N HIS A 301 -1.92 5.63 -23.32
CA HIS A 301 -0.96 4.53 -23.32
C HIS A 301 -0.75 3.95 -21.91
N LEU A 302 -1.22 4.65 -20.88
CA LEU A 302 -1.13 4.29 -19.48
C LEU A 302 -2.48 4.49 -18.79
N ILE A 303 -2.98 3.45 -18.14
CA ILE A 303 -4.21 3.46 -17.36
C ILE A 303 -3.84 3.40 -15.88
N LEU A 304 -3.93 4.53 -15.17
CA LEU A 304 -3.39 4.65 -13.80
C LEU A 304 -4.27 4.05 -12.70
N ALA A 305 -5.55 3.83 -12.98
CA ALA A 305 -6.52 3.26 -12.06
C ALA A 305 -7.33 2.16 -12.76
N PRO A 306 -7.81 1.12 -12.05
CA PRO A 306 -8.60 0.05 -12.64
C PRO A 306 -9.79 0.61 -13.41
N ALA A 307 -9.74 0.46 -14.73
CA ALA A 307 -10.77 0.91 -15.65
C ALA A 307 -11.47 -0.31 -16.27
N PRO A 308 -12.77 -0.21 -16.56
CA PRO A 308 -13.54 -1.34 -17.07
C PRO A 308 -13.08 -1.73 -18.48
N ILE A 309 -12.86 -3.03 -18.69
CA ILE A 309 -12.58 -3.63 -19.99
C ILE A 309 -13.91 -4.10 -20.60
N GLU A 310 -14.29 -3.52 -21.72
CA GLU A 310 -15.50 -3.90 -22.45
C GLU A 310 -15.29 -5.21 -23.21
N LEU A 311 -16.17 -6.18 -22.95
CA LEU A 311 -16.23 -7.44 -23.69
C LEU A 311 -17.52 -7.49 -24.53
N PRO A 312 -17.46 -7.93 -25.80
CA PRO A 312 -18.62 -8.06 -26.65
C PRO A 312 -19.41 -9.34 -26.32
N LEU A 313 -19.93 -9.42 -25.09
CA LEU A 313 -20.71 -10.55 -24.60
C LEU A 313 -22.12 -10.55 -25.21
N ALA A 314 -22.57 -11.69 -25.72
CA ALA A 314 -23.94 -11.87 -26.18
C ALA A 314 -24.94 -11.82 -25.01
N GLU A 315 -24.60 -12.45 -23.87
CA GLU A 315 -25.44 -12.47 -22.67
C GLU A 315 -24.76 -11.75 -21.50
N SER A 316 -24.59 -10.43 -21.61
CA SER A 316 -23.85 -9.61 -20.63
C SER A 316 -24.26 -9.79 -19.16
N THR A 317 -25.51 -10.13 -18.83
CA THR A 317 -25.96 -10.33 -17.45
C THR A 317 -25.79 -11.75 -16.92
N ASN A 318 -25.66 -12.73 -17.82
CA ASN A 318 -25.73 -14.16 -17.51
C ASN A 318 -24.38 -14.88 -17.68
N THR A 319 -23.47 -14.31 -18.45
CA THR A 319 -22.11 -14.79 -18.64
C THR A 319 -21.20 -14.29 -17.52
N ARG A 320 -20.38 -15.17 -16.96
CA ARG A 320 -19.41 -14.85 -15.91
C ARG A 320 -17.99 -15.11 -16.39
N VAL A 321 -17.06 -14.27 -15.94
CA VAL A 321 -15.62 -14.48 -16.16
C VAL A 321 -15.13 -15.50 -15.14
N LYS A 322 -14.44 -16.55 -15.61
CA LYS A 322 -13.86 -17.63 -14.81
C LYS A 322 -12.38 -17.46 -14.55
N ARG A 323 -11.61 -17.13 -15.59
CA ARG A 323 -10.16 -16.97 -15.53
C ARG A 323 -9.72 -15.80 -16.39
N VAL A 324 -8.62 -15.17 -16.01
CA VAL A 324 -7.91 -14.18 -16.80
C VAL A 324 -6.44 -14.55 -16.88
N SER A 325 -5.82 -14.28 -18.02
CA SER A 325 -4.37 -14.43 -18.19
C SER A 325 -3.85 -13.27 -19.03
N ALA A 326 -2.60 -12.87 -18.77
CA ALA A 326 -1.96 -11.73 -19.41
C ALA A 326 -0.52 -12.07 -19.76
N GLY A 327 -0.12 -11.79 -21.00
CA GLY A 327 1.24 -11.97 -21.50
C GLY A 327 2.01 -10.66 -21.59
N ARG A 328 2.89 -10.53 -22.59
CA ARG A 328 3.67 -9.30 -22.81
C ARG A 328 2.77 -8.11 -23.19
N ALA A 329 1.87 -8.32 -24.14
CA ALA A 329 1.01 -7.27 -24.68
C ALA A 329 -0.36 -7.80 -25.14
N HIS A 330 -0.83 -8.91 -24.59
CA HIS A 330 -2.14 -9.49 -24.88
C HIS A 330 -2.79 -10.04 -23.61
N THR A 331 -4.13 -10.13 -23.63
CA THR A 331 -4.96 -10.61 -22.53
C THR A 331 -5.90 -11.69 -23.04
N MET A 332 -6.05 -12.76 -22.26
CA MET A 332 -7.04 -13.81 -22.45
C MET A 332 -8.06 -13.80 -21.31
N VAL A 333 -9.33 -13.97 -21.65
CA VAL A 333 -10.44 -13.95 -20.70
C VAL A 333 -11.32 -15.16 -20.95
N LEU A 334 -11.33 -16.12 -20.04
CA LEU A 334 -12.18 -17.30 -20.11
C LEU A 334 -13.51 -17.02 -19.42
N THR A 335 -14.61 -17.30 -20.10
CA THR A 335 -15.96 -17.20 -19.57
C THR A 335 -16.57 -18.56 -19.25
N ASP A 336 -17.69 -18.58 -18.53
CA ASP A 336 -18.41 -19.81 -18.22
C ASP A 336 -19.26 -20.35 -19.37
N LYS A 337 -19.59 -19.54 -20.38
CA LYS A 337 -20.55 -19.88 -21.45
C LYS A 337 -20.12 -19.48 -22.87
N GLU A 338 -19.37 -18.39 -23.03
CA GLU A 338 -19.09 -17.78 -24.34
C GLU A 338 -17.64 -18.04 -24.80
N GLY A 339 -16.96 -19.03 -24.21
CA GLY A 339 -15.60 -19.41 -24.53
C GLY A 339 -14.56 -18.39 -24.05
N VAL A 340 -13.52 -18.18 -24.86
CA VAL A 340 -12.38 -17.31 -24.55
C VAL A 340 -12.43 -16.05 -25.40
N PHE A 341 -12.21 -14.91 -24.77
CA PHE A 341 -11.99 -13.63 -25.45
C PHE A 341 -10.52 -13.25 -25.39
N THR A 342 -9.99 -12.72 -26.49
CA THR A 342 -8.61 -12.25 -26.60
C THR A 342 -8.57 -10.82 -27.10
N LEU A 343 -7.65 -10.04 -26.55
CA LEU A 343 -7.43 -8.64 -26.91
C LEU A 343 -5.95 -8.26 -26.73
N GLY A 344 -5.53 -7.19 -27.38
CA GLY A 344 -4.15 -6.73 -27.38
C GLY A 344 -3.41 -6.99 -28.69
N ASN A 345 -2.09 -7.04 -28.60
CA ASN A 345 -1.17 -7.32 -29.69
C ASN A 345 -1.43 -8.70 -30.31
N ASN A 346 -1.42 -8.77 -31.64
CA ASN A 346 -1.56 -10.02 -32.40
C ASN A 346 -0.48 -10.16 -33.49
N ALA A 347 0.68 -9.53 -33.31
CA ALA A 347 1.75 -9.52 -34.32
C ALA A 347 2.27 -10.95 -34.62
N TYR A 348 2.11 -11.86 -33.67
CA TYR A 348 2.49 -13.27 -33.78
C TYR A 348 1.29 -14.22 -33.71
N GLY A 349 0.06 -13.74 -33.85
CA GLY A 349 -1.12 -14.61 -33.77
C GLY A 349 -1.50 -15.06 -32.36
N GLN A 350 -0.93 -14.45 -31.31
CA GLN A 350 -1.16 -14.84 -29.92
C GLN A 350 -2.60 -14.56 -29.43
N CYS A 351 -3.38 -13.75 -30.14
CA CYS A 351 -4.82 -13.60 -29.88
C CYS A 351 -5.67 -14.68 -30.57
N GLY A 352 -5.08 -15.67 -31.26
CA GLY A 352 -5.81 -16.78 -31.87
C GLY A 352 -6.59 -16.41 -33.13
N ARG A 353 -6.17 -15.33 -33.81
CA ARG A 353 -6.77 -14.84 -35.05
C ARG A 353 -5.70 -14.53 -36.09
N LYS A 354 -6.11 -14.53 -37.36
CA LYS A 354 -5.24 -14.24 -38.50
C LYS A 354 -4.40 -12.96 -38.28
N ILE A 355 -3.11 -13.07 -38.58
CA ILE A 355 -2.17 -11.95 -38.52
C ILE A 355 -2.51 -10.98 -39.66
N VAL A 356 -2.67 -9.72 -39.33
CA VAL A 356 -2.89 -8.64 -40.28
C VAL A 356 -1.60 -7.81 -40.34
N GLU A 357 -1.06 -7.69 -41.54
CA GLU A 357 0.16 -6.91 -41.77
C GLU A 357 -0.08 -5.43 -41.44
N GLU A 358 0.87 -4.80 -40.74
CA GLU A 358 0.81 -3.40 -40.30
C GLU A 358 -0.42 -3.02 -39.45
N GLU A 359 -1.01 -3.99 -38.74
CA GLU A 359 -2.13 -3.73 -37.84
C GLU A 359 -1.73 -2.76 -36.71
N LYS A 360 -2.53 -1.71 -36.51
CA LYS A 360 -2.37 -0.77 -35.40
C LYS A 360 -3.18 -1.25 -34.20
N TYR A 361 -2.47 -1.65 -33.15
CA TYR A 361 -3.09 -2.16 -31.92
C TYR A 361 -3.49 -1.04 -30.96
N ALA A 362 -2.84 0.13 -31.01
CA ALA A 362 -3.20 1.28 -30.18
C ALA A 362 -4.64 1.73 -30.45
N GLU A 363 -5.39 1.99 -29.36
CA GLU A 363 -6.79 2.44 -29.40
C GLU A 363 -7.72 1.51 -30.20
N SER A 364 -7.36 0.22 -30.29
CA SER A 364 -8.16 -0.77 -30.97
C SER A 364 -9.36 -1.19 -30.13
N ARG A 365 -10.50 -1.39 -30.82
CA ARG A 365 -11.71 -2.01 -30.25
C ARG A 365 -11.79 -3.51 -30.56
N VAL A 366 -10.76 -4.09 -31.17
CA VAL A 366 -10.77 -5.49 -31.58
C VAL A 366 -10.67 -6.37 -30.35
N VAL A 367 -11.73 -7.15 -30.12
CA VAL A 367 -11.77 -8.27 -29.18
C VAL A 367 -12.18 -9.49 -29.98
N HIS A 368 -11.33 -10.52 -29.99
CA HIS A 368 -11.61 -11.75 -30.70
C HIS A 368 -12.24 -12.77 -29.74
N ASN A 369 -13.13 -13.60 -30.28
CA ASN A 369 -13.84 -14.63 -29.52
C ASN A 369 -13.52 -16.01 -30.10
N ILE A 370 -13.13 -16.92 -29.22
CA ILE A 370 -12.87 -18.33 -29.48
C ILE A 370 -13.90 -19.12 -28.66
N PRO A 371 -15.07 -19.46 -29.24
CA PRO A 371 -16.18 -20.04 -28.49
C PRO A 371 -15.89 -21.48 -28.02
N ASN A 372 -15.16 -22.23 -28.84
CA ASN A 372 -14.69 -23.59 -28.58
C ASN A 372 -13.47 -23.86 -29.46
N ILE A 373 -12.75 -24.95 -29.16
CA ILE A 373 -11.69 -25.45 -30.03
C ILE A 373 -12.07 -26.85 -30.47
N ASN A 374 -12.27 -27.04 -31.77
CA ASN A 374 -12.72 -28.30 -32.38
C ASN A 374 -14.00 -28.88 -31.73
N GLY A 375 -14.92 -28.01 -31.30
CA GLY A 375 -16.17 -28.41 -30.63
C GLY A 375 -16.04 -28.69 -29.12
N ALA A 376 -14.84 -28.70 -28.56
CA ALA A 376 -14.61 -28.93 -27.14
C ALA A 376 -14.62 -27.60 -26.34
N THR A 377 -15.19 -27.64 -25.14
CA THR A 377 -15.21 -26.49 -24.23
C THR A 377 -13.82 -26.23 -23.67
N ILE A 378 -13.41 -24.96 -23.60
CA ILE A 378 -12.14 -24.56 -22.99
C ILE A 378 -12.32 -24.49 -21.47
N LYS A 379 -11.47 -25.22 -20.73
CA LYS A 379 -11.48 -25.32 -19.28
C LYS A 379 -10.48 -24.38 -18.61
N ASP A 380 -9.32 -24.19 -19.22
CA ASP A 380 -8.28 -23.32 -18.68
C ASP A 380 -7.48 -22.60 -19.79
N ILE A 381 -6.83 -21.50 -19.41
CA ILE A 381 -6.07 -20.61 -20.28
C ILE A 381 -4.78 -20.16 -19.60
N GLU A 382 -3.71 -19.97 -20.38
CA GLU A 382 -2.45 -19.39 -19.88
C GLU A 382 -1.75 -18.61 -21.00
N CYS A 383 -1.19 -17.46 -20.65
CA CYS A 383 -0.41 -16.61 -21.56
C CYS A 383 1.08 -16.79 -21.26
N GLY A 384 1.87 -17.08 -22.28
CA GLY A 384 3.31 -16.85 -22.24
C GLY A 384 3.66 -15.41 -22.60
N GLN A 385 4.89 -15.20 -23.08
CA GLN A 385 5.31 -13.87 -23.54
C GLN A 385 4.50 -13.42 -24.77
N ASP A 386 4.62 -14.18 -25.86
CA ASP A 386 4.02 -13.91 -27.17
C ASP A 386 3.29 -15.15 -27.72
N HIS A 387 2.81 -16.02 -26.84
CA HIS A 387 2.01 -17.20 -27.16
C HIS A 387 0.90 -17.42 -26.13
N SER A 388 -0.10 -18.19 -26.52
CA SER A 388 -1.30 -18.50 -25.76
C SER A 388 -1.51 -20.01 -25.71
N LEU A 389 -1.92 -20.51 -24.55
CA LEU A 389 -2.20 -21.91 -24.28
C LEU A 389 -3.65 -22.08 -23.83
N PHE A 390 -4.27 -23.15 -24.27
CA PHE A 390 -5.66 -23.49 -23.98
C PHE A 390 -5.72 -24.96 -23.55
N ILE A 391 -6.45 -25.26 -22.49
CA ILE A 391 -6.77 -26.63 -22.07
C ILE A 391 -8.26 -26.87 -22.28
N THR A 392 -8.63 -27.93 -22.99
CA THR A 392 -10.04 -28.32 -23.17
C THR A 392 -10.56 -29.11 -21.96
N GLU A 393 -11.87 -29.32 -21.89
CA GLU A 393 -12.49 -30.17 -20.87
C GLU A 393 -12.02 -31.64 -20.91
N HIS A 394 -11.48 -32.08 -22.05
CA HIS A 394 -10.89 -33.41 -22.22
C HIS A 394 -9.43 -33.49 -21.78
N GLY A 395 -8.83 -32.37 -21.36
CA GLY A 395 -7.40 -32.30 -20.99
C GLY A 395 -6.46 -32.20 -22.18
N GLU A 396 -6.97 -31.87 -23.37
CA GLU A 396 -6.12 -31.64 -24.55
C GLU A 396 -5.58 -30.21 -24.52
N VAL A 397 -4.33 -30.04 -24.93
CA VAL A 397 -3.67 -28.73 -24.97
C VAL A 397 -3.63 -28.22 -26.41
N PHE A 398 -3.99 -26.95 -26.58
CA PHE A 398 -3.86 -26.21 -27.82
C PHE A 398 -3.01 -24.96 -27.59
N SER A 399 -2.32 -24.52 -28.64
CA SER A 399 -1.46 -23.34 -28.59
C SER A 399 -1.56 -22.50 -29.87
N CYS A 400 -1.28 -21.20 -29.74
CA CYS A 400 -1.03 -20.31 -30.87
C CYS A 400 -0.08 -19.18 -30.42
N GLY A 401 0.53 -18.48 -31.36
CA GLY A 401 1.46 -17.37 -31.12
C GLY A 401 2.80 -17.55 -31.82
N TRP A 402 3.79 -16.84 -31.28
CA TRP A 402 5.19 -16.95 -31.65
C TRP A 402 5.71 -18.36 -31.35
N GLY A 403 6.45 -18.96 -32.29
CA GLY A 403 6.90 -20.35 -32.19
C GLY A 403 8.41 -20.56 -32.32
N ALA A 404 9.23 -19.50 -32.43
CA ALA A 404 10.65 -19.64 -32.80
C ALA A 404 11.50 -20.43 -31.80
N ASP A 405 11.11 -20.46 -30.52
CA ASP A 405 11.77 -21.24 -29.47
C ASP A 405 11.07 -22.57 -29.21
N GLY A 406 10.05 -22.91 -30.00
CA GLY A 406 9.22 -24.10 -29.83
C GLY A 406 8.17 -23.98 -28.72
N GLN A 407 7.90 -22.77 -28.22
CA GLN A 407 6.95 -22.52 -27.13
C GLN A 407 5.50 -22.91 -27.46
N THR A 408 5.16 -23.05 -28.74
CA THR A 408 3.85 -23.58 -29.17
C THR A 408 3.77 -25.11 -29.08
N GLY A 409 4.89 -25.85 -29.09
CA GLY A 409 4.88 -27.31 -28.99
C GLY A 409 4.23 -28.04 -30.17
N LEU A 410 4.19 -27.42 -31.36
CA LEU A 410 3.51 -27.94 -32.55
C LEU A 410 4.41 -28.80 -33.46
N GLY A 411 5.65 -29.08 -33.03
CA GLY A 411 6.63 -29.82 -33.84
C GLY A 411 7.32 -29.00 -34.93
N HIS A 412 7.18 -27.68 -34.90
CA HIS A 412 7.86 -26.74 -35.79
C HIS A 412 8.10 -25.39 -35.09
N PHE A 413 8.93 -24.54 -35.71
CA PHE A 413 9.31 -23.22 -35.17
C PHE A 413 8.56 -22.03 -35.80
N ASN A 414 7.57 -22.31 -36.64
CA ASN A 414 6.77 -21.27 -37.28
C ASN A 414 5.77 -20.65 -36.30
N THR A 415 5.47 -19.37 -36.51
CA THR A 415 4.33 -18.68 -35.91
C THR A 415 3.02 -19.35 -36.31
N GLU A 416 2.14 -19.56 -35.34
CA GLU A 416 0.83 -20.16 -35.57
C GLU A 416 -0.26 -19.21 -35.07
N TRP A 417 -1.23 -18.86 -35.92
CA TRP A 417 -2.27 -17.89 -35.53
C TRP A 417 -3.58 -18.55 -35.16
N GLN A 418 -3.78 -19.81 -35.53
CA GLN A 418 -4.96 -20.59 -35.15
C GLN A 418 -4.61 -21.50 -33.97
N PRO A 419 -5.44 -21.55 -32.90
CA PRO A 419 -5.25 -22.52 -31.83
C PRO A 419 -5.15 -23.95 -32.39
N SER A 420 -3.95 -24.53 -32.28
CA SER A 420 -3.59 -25.81 -32.89
C SER A 420 -3.20 -26.81 -31.80
N LYS A 421 -3.52 -28.09 -32.01
CA LYS A 421 -3.32 -29.13 -31.00
C LYS A 421 -1.83 -29.38 -30.78
N VAL A 422 -1.39 -29.31 -29.52
CA VAL A 422 -0.01 -29.63 -29.14
C VAL A 422 0.27 -31.12 -29.39
N THR A 423 1.45 -31.43 -29.88
CA THR A 423 1.85 -32.79 -30.29
C THR A 423 2.98 -33.33 -29.41
N GLY A 424 3.41 -34.58 -29.65
CA GLY A 424 4.47 -35.24 -28.88
C GLY A 424 3.93 -36.07 -27.72
N ASP A 425 4.72 -36.19 -26.65
CA ASP A 425 4.47 -37.10 -25.53
C ASP A 425 3.20 -36.77 -24.72
N ILE A 426 2.66 -35.56 -24.89
CA ILE A 426 1.41 -35.12 -24.24
C ILE A 426 0.16 -35.69 -24.91
N VAL A 427 0.29 -36.28 -26.11
CA VAL A 427 -0.85 -36.82 -26.86
C VAL A 427 -1.39 -38.06 -26.16
N GLY A 428 -2.66 -37.99 -25.74
CA GLY A 428 -3.34 -39.06 -25.02
C GLY A 428 -3.31 -38.89 -23.50
N GLU A 429 -2.51 -37.95 -23.00
CA GLU A 429 -2.53 -37.55 -21.59
C GLU A 429 -3.69 -36.59 -21.30
N SER A 430 -4.20 -36.62 -20.07
CA SER A 430 -5.26 -35.71 -19.62
C SER A 430 -4.67 -34.58 -18.81
N ILE A 431 -4.36 -33.46 -19.46
CA ILE A 431 -3.66 -32.35 -18.83
C ILE A 431 -4.61 -31.53 -17.95
N VAL A 432 -4.19 -31.32 -16.70
CA VAL A 432 -4.97 -30.58 -15.70
C VAL A 432 -4.48 -29.15 -15.50
N LYS A 433 -3.22 -28.86 -15.86
CA LYS A 433 -2.63 -27.52 -15.72
C LYS A 433 -1.49 -27.31 -16.71
N VAL A 434 -1.39 -26.08 -17.22
CA VAL A 434 -0.21 -25.58 -17.93
C VAL A 434 0.34 -24.35 -17.20
N SER A 435 1.62 -24.06 -17.37
CA SER A 435 2.24 -22.83 -16.86
C SER A 435 3.26 -22.31 -17.86
N SER A 436 3.13 -21.02 -18.18
CA SER A 436 4.04 -20.28 -19.05
C SER A 436 3.99 -18.82 -18.64
N LYS A 437 5.11 -18.10 -18.79
CA LYS A 437 5.21 -16.64 -18.57
C LYS A 437 6.23 -15.97 -19.47
N SER A 438 7.24 -16.72 -19.91
CA SER A 438 8.19 -16.33 -20.96
C SER A 438 7.97 -17.27 -22.15
N ASP A 439 9.02 -17.95 -22.62
CA ASP A 439 8.97 -18.88 -23.75
C ASP A 439 9.04 -20.35 -23.33
N CYS A 440 9.18 -20.64 -22.03
CA CYS A 440 9.15 -22.01 -21.52
C CYS A 440 7.74 -22.41 -21.09
N VAL A 441 7.31 -23.62 -21.48
CA VAL A 441 6.00 -24.18 -21.17
C VAL A 441 6.14 -25.46 -20.34
N LEU A 442 5.37 -25.55 -19.26
CA LEU A 442 5.21 -26.75 -18.45
C LEU A 442 3.76 -27.24 -18.51
N ALA A 443 3.56 -28.56 -18.51
CA ALA A 443 2.25 -29.19 -18.42
C ALA A 443 2.24 -30.26 -17.31
N LEU A 444 1.11 -30.39 -16.62
CA LEU A 444 0.87 -31.37 -15.56
C LEU A 444 -0.37 -32.19 -15.94
N ASN A 445 -0.24 -33.52 -16.00
CA ASN A 445 -1.36 -34.45 -16.15
C ASN A 445 -1.99 -34.83 -14.80
#